data_AF-A0A1S8LEE7-F1
#
_entry.id   AF-A0A1S8LEE7-F1
#
_cell.length_a   1.000
_cell.length_b   1.000
_cell.length_c   1.000
_cell.angle_alpha   90.00
_cell.angle_beta   90.00
_cell.angle_gamma   90.00
#
_symmetry.space_group_name_H-M   'P 1'
#
loop_
_entity.id
_entity.type
_entity.pdbx_description
1 polymer ?
#
loop_
_entity_poly.entity_id
_entity_poly.type
_entity_poly.pdbx_seq_one_letter_code
_entity_poly.pdbx_strand_id
1 'polypeptide(L)'
;MKKKVILILIVILVSMVVLPNRVIAAPVMQENTSFETPQKEKFLDKVRNTVLNRNYKGFNTQPHEWYYMNKGKSEEQGPPKETSDYVPKYNCYYIGDSSKKIIYLTFDEGYEKGYTPKILDVLKKHNAKAAFFVVKPYIESSPEIVKRMEREGHYVCNHTVNHKSMPSIYDEQKFKSELDGVEKEYKKVTGKEMPKYFRPPMGKYSELSLYYTKKLGYKTIFWSFAYGDWETGNQPSKTEAKKKILSRTHNGTVLLLHAVSKTNADVLDELLTQWEKEGYKIGTLDELVKFKQ
;
A
#
# COMPACT_ATOMS: atom_id res chain seq x y z
N MET A 1 35.46 35.88 -2.14
CA MET A 1 34.61 36.56 -1.14
C MET A 1 33.21 35.99 -1.17
N LYS A 2 32.76 35.39 -0.07
CA LYS A 2 31.40 34.86 0.13
C LYS A 2 30.41 36.01 0.26
N LYS A 3 29.25 35.97 -0.40
CA LYS A 3 28.05 36.66 0.09
C LYS A 3 26.97 35.62 0.37
N LYS A 4 26.75 35.41 1.67
CA LYS A 4 25.67 34.59 2.24
C LYS A 4 24.34 35.26 1.87
N VAL A 5 23.43 34.53 1.23
CA VAL A 5 22.02 34.90 1.19
C VAL A 5 21.42 34.40 2.49
N ILE A 6 21.10 35.33 3.39
CA ILE A 6 20.37 35.05 4.63
C ILE A 6 18.90 34.87 4.25
N LEU A 7 18.38 33.65 4.40
CA LEU A 7 16.97 33.34 4.25
C LEU A 7 16.29 33.58 5.61
N ILE A 8 15.62 34.73 5.77
CA ILE A 8 14.74 34.96 6.92
C ILE A 8 13.36 34.42 6.55
N LEU A 9 12.99 33.25 7.08
CA LEU A 9 11.60 32.77 7.07
C LEU A 9 10.81 33.55 8.12
N ILE A 10 9.78 34.27 7.69
CA ILE A 10 8.68 34.67 8.57
C ILE A 10 7.47 33.81 8.16
N VAL A 11 7.22 32.76 8.94
CA VAL A 11 5.96 32.01 8.90
C VAL A 11 4.97 32.78 9.76
N ILE A 12 4.06 33.54 9.14
CA ILE A 12 2.89 34.06 9.84
C ILE A 12 1.83 32.97 9.80
N LEU A 13 1.77 32.19 10.89
CA LEU A 13 0.67 31.31 11.19
C LEU A 13 -0.53 32.20 11.54
N VAL A 14 -1.49 32.35 10.62
CA VAL A 14 -2.79 32.96 10.96
C VAL A 14 -3.62 31.88 11.64
N SER A 15 -3.39 31.70 12.93
CA SER A 15 -4.36 31.09 13.84
C SER A 15 -5.47 32.10 14.08
N MET A 16 -6.59 31.97 13.36
CA MET A 16 -7.85 32.60 13.77
C MET A 16 -8.33 31.90 15.05
N VAL A 17 -7.93 32.45 16.20
CA VAL A 17 -8.67 32.26 17.45
C VAL A 17 -9.72 33.35 17.50
N VAL A 18 -10.98 32.92 17.47
CA VAL A 18 -12.16 33.76 17.65
C VAL A 18 -12.13 34.38 19.05
N LEU A 19 -12.00 35.70 19.14
CA LEU A 19 -12.46 36.49 20.28
C LEU A 19 -13.07 37.81 19.75
N PRO A 20 -14.26 38.22 20.21
CA PRO A 20 -14.88 39.45 19.77
C PRO A 20 -14.18 40.64 20.44
N ASN A 21 -13.97 41.71 19.68
CA ASN A 21 -13.51 43.03 20.13
C ASN A 21 -12.04 43.13 20.56
N ARG A 22 -11.14 43.32 19.57
CA ARG A 22 -10.06 44.35 19.61
C ARG A 22 -9.31 44.36 18.27
N VAL A 23 -9.45 45.46 17.54
CA VAL A 23 -8.61 45.78 16.38
C VAL A 23 -7.27 46.29 16.91
N ILE A 24 -6.18 45.57 16.68
CA ILE A 24 -4.83 46.10 16.81
C ILE A 24 -4.25 46.13 15.39
N ALA A 25 -4.08 47.34 14.85
CA ALA A 25 -3.42 47.57 13.57
C ALA A 25 -1.92 47.25 13.71
N ALA A 26 -1.42 46.35 12.87
CA ALA A 26 0.01 46.17 12.65
C ALA A 26 0.46 47.01 11.44
N PRO A 27 1.68 47.59 11.45
CA PRO A 27 2.12 48.49 10.40
C PRO A 27 2.39 47.72 9.10
N VAL A 28 1.82 48.23 7.99
CA VAL A 28 2.11 47.78 6.63
C VAL A 28 3.49 48.28 6.24
N MET A 29 4.47 47.40 6.10
CA MET A 29 5.73 47.71 5.43
C MET A 29 5.59 47.46 3.93
N GLN A 30 5.98 48.45 3.13
CA GLN A 30 5.86 48.49 1.68
C GLN A 30 6.50 47.28 0.97
N GLU A 31 5.76 46.71 0.02
CA GLU A 31 6.24 45.74 -0.95
C GLU A 31 7.22 46.41 -1.91
N ASN A 32 8.47 45.92 -1.96
CA ASN A 32 9.36 46.13 -3.09
C ASN A 32 10.25 44.90 -3.25
N THR A 33 9.74 43.87 -3.93
CA THR A 33 10.54 42.88 -4.67
C THR A 33 9.63 42.10 -5.62
N SER A 34 9.77 42.39 -6.92
CA SER A 34 9.15 41.59 -7.99
C SER A 34 9.86 40.24 -8.09
N PHE A 35 9.25 39.18 -7.53
CA PHE A 35 9.64 37.80 -7.79
C PHE A 35 8.86 37.28 -9.00
N GLU A 36 9.56 36.70 -9.99
CA GLU A 36 8.94 36.10 -11.18
C GLU A 36 7.89 35.04 -10.80
N THR A 37 6.74 35.15 -11.46
CA THR A 37 5.47 34.46 -11.20
C THR A 37 5.54 32.93 -11.13
N PRO A 38 6.35 32.19 -11.92
CA PRO A 38 6.28 30.72 -11.93
C PRO A 38 6.88 30.03 -10.69
N GLN A 39 7.90 30.63 -10.06
CA GLN A 39 8.52 30.05 -8.85
C GLN A 39 7.70 30.36 -7.60
N LYS A 40 7.08 31.55 -7.54
CA LYS A 40 6.16 31.94 -6.46
C LYS A 40 4.91 31.08 -6.48
N GLU A 41 4.33 30.82 -7.66
CA GLU A 41 3.20 29.88 -7.79
C GLU A 41 3.59 28.45 -7.39
N LYS A 42 4.70 27.90 -7.88
CA LYS A 42 5.17 26.57 -7.48
C LYS A 42 5.42 26.45 -5.97
N PHE A 43 5.95 27.51 -5.35
CA PHE A 43 6.17 27.56 -3.91
C PHE A 43 4.85 27.67 -3.14
N LEU A 44 3.91 28.53 -3.58
CA LEU A 44 2.59 28.67 -2.97
C LEU A 44 1.72 27.42 -3.16
N ASP A 45 1.82 26.73 -4.28
CA ASP A 45 1.19 25.42 -4.50
C ASP A 45 1.81 24.37 -3.61
N LYS A 46 3.14 24.36 -3.46
CA LYS A 46 3.82 23.49 -2.49
C LYS A 46 3.33 23.77 -1.07
N VAL A 47 3.21 25.03 -0.67
CA VAL A 47 2.70 25.43 0.66
C VAL A 47 1.21 25.11 0.81
N ARG A 48 0.34 25.36 -0.18
CA ARG A 48 -1.09 24.99 -0.15
C ARG A 48 -1.29 23.47 -0.07
N ASN A 49 -0.51 22.71 -0.84
CA ASN A 49 -0.53 21.24 -0.82
C ASN A 49 0.07 20.65 0.45
N THR A 50 0.92 21.39 1.17
CA THR A 50 1.56 20.94 2.41
C THR A 50 0.79 21.38 3.67
N VAL A 51 0.10 22.53 3.63
CA VAL A 51 -0.46 23.20 4.82
C VAL A 51 -1.99 23.28 4.81
N LEU A 52 -2.67 23.30 3.65
CA LEU A 52 -4.08 23.73 3.58
C LEU A 52 -5.08 22.74 2.98
N ASN A 53 -4.72 21.91 2.00
CA ASN A 53 -5.69 20.95 1.50
C ASN A 53 -5.66 19.67 2.33
N ARG A 54 -6.43 19.67 3.43
CA ARG A 54 -7.06 18.46 3.99
C ARG A 54 -8.31 18.06 3.19
N ASN A 55 -8.66 18.81 2.15
CA ASN A 55 -9.77 18.52 1.27
C ASN A 55 -9.38 18.86 -0.17
N TYR A 56 -9.62 17.96 -1.12
CA TYR A 56 -9.47 18.21 -2.55
C TYR A 56 -10.69 17.65 -3.28
N LYS A 57 -11.43 18.51 -3.98
CA LYS A 57 -12.70 18.16 -4.65
C LYS A 57 -13.70 17.46 -3.72
N GLY A 58 -13.75 17.86 -2.45
CA GLY A 58 -14.65 17.27 -1.46
C GLY A 58 -14.08 16.06 -0.71
N PHE A 59 -12.92 15.52 -1.09
CA PHE A 59 -12.32 14.34 -0.46
C PHE A 59 -11.19 14.69 0.49
N ASN A 60 -11.11 13.99 1.61
CA ASN A 60 -10.01 14.10 2.55
C ASN A 60 -8.69 13.60 1.92
N THR A 61 -7.67 14.44 2.02
CA THR A 61 -6.33 14.23 1.46
C THR A 61 -5.29 13.86 2.51
N GLN A 62 -5.67 13.86 3.80
CA GLN A 62 -4.80 13.47 4.90
C GLN A 62 -4.22 12.07 4.65
N PRO A 63 -2.88 11.93 4.61
CA PRO A 63 -2.25 10.63 4.52
C PRO A 63 -2.45 9.85 5.83
N HIS A 64 -2.82 8.59 5.66
CA HIS A 64 -2.88 7.58 6.70
C HIS A 64 -1.97 6.42 6.33
N GLU A 65 -1.55 5.66 7.33
CA GLU A 65 -0.73 4.45 7.17
C GLU A 65 -1.52 3.26 7.68
N TRP A 66 -1.61 2.21 6.86
CA TRP A 66 -2.26 0.99 7.27
C TRP A 66 -1.39 0.25 8.29
N TYR A 67 -1.95 -0.03 9.45
CA TYR A 67 -1.41 -0.95 10.43
C TYR A 67 -2.46 -2.02 10.76
N TYR A 68 -2.00 -3.13 11.32
CA TYR A 68 -2.89 -4.14 11.85
C TYR A 68 -2.91 -4.03 13.38
N MET A 69 -4.07 -4.29 13.98
CA MET A 69 -4.20 -4.33 15.43
C MET A 69 -3.53 -5.59 15.95
N ASN A 70 -2.59 -5.47 16.89
CA ASN A 70 -1.80 -6.60 17.40
C ASN A 70 -2.57 -7.48 18.41
N LYS A 71 -3.82 -7.82 18.08
CA LYS A 71 -4.71 -8.61 18.93
C LYS A 71 -4.37 -10.11 18.86
N GLY A 72 -4.75 -10.88 19.88
CA GLY A 72 -4.53 -12.34 19.89
C GLY A 72 -5.32 -13.06 18.79
N LYS A 73 -5.00 -14.34 18.50
CA LYS A 73 -5.72 -15.15 17.49
C LYS A 73 -7.24 -15.20 17.68
N SER A 74 -7.69 -15.11 18.93
CA SER A 74 -9.09 -15.24 19.34
C SER A 74 -9.87 -13.92 19.32
N GLU A 75 -9.21 -12.81 19.00
CA GLU A 75 -9.85 -11.50 19.01
C GLU A 75 -10.22 -11.05 17.60
N GLU A 76 -11.34 -10.32 17.51
CA GLU A 76 -11.80 -9.72 16.26
C GLU A 76 -10.81 -8.66 15.77
N GLN A 77 -10.28 -8.90 14.57
CA GLN A 77 -9.36 -8.00 13.90
C GLN A 77 -10.16 -6.92 13.16
N GLY A 78 -9.93 -5.67 13.52
CA GLY A 78 -10.53 -4.49 12.88
C GLY A 78 -9.53 -3.74 12.00
N PRO A 79 -10.00 -2.86 11.10
CA PRO A 79 -9.13 -1.93 10.43
C PRO A 79 -8.61 -0.88 11.43
N PRO A 80 -7.61 -0.06 11.07
CA PRO A 80 -7.33 1.18 11.79
C PRO A 80 -8.60 2.01 11.99
N LYS A 81 -8.74 2.68 13.13
CA LYS A 81 -9.95 3.43 13.48
C LYS A 81 -10.24 4.54 12.47
N GLU A 82 -9.20 5.17 11.95
CA GLU A 82 -9.28 6.21 10.91
C GLU A 82 -9.75 5.69 9.55
N THR A 83 -9.75 4.37 9.31
CA THR A 83 -10.14 3.76 8.03
C THR A 83 -11.50 3.07 8.08
N SER A 84 -12.11 2.90 9.25
CA SER A 84 -13.33 2.08 9.41
C SER A 84 -14.41 2.43 8.40
N ASP A 85 -14.63 3.73 8.19
CA ASP A 85 -15.68 4.24 7.32
C ASP A 85 -15.29 4.17 5.84
N TYR A 86 -14.00 4.18 5.54
CA TYR A 86 -13.47 4.09 4.18
C TYR A 86 -13.49 2.66 3.64
N VAL A 87 -13.38 1.64 4.50
CA VAL A 87 -13.32 0.24 4.09
C VAL A 87 -14.53 -0.16 3.21
N PRO A 88 -15.78 -0.05 3.69
CA PRO A 88 -16.94 -0.38 2.86
C PRO A 88 -17.18 0.68 1.76
N LYS A 89 -16.93 1.96 2.05
CA LYS A 89 -17.18 3.07 1.11
C LYS A 89 -16.35 2.94 -0.18
N TYR A 90 -15.11 2.47 -0.08
CA TYR A 90 -14.15 2.44 -1.18
C TYR A 90 -13.68 1.06 -1.62
N ASN A 91 -14.44 0.00 -1.33
CA ASN A 91 -14.11 -1.38 -1.72
C ASN A 91 -12.72 -1.79 -1.23
N CYS A 92 -12.42 -1.55 0.06
CA CYS A 92 -11.18 -2.01 0.67
C CYS A 92 -11.41 -3.34 1.40
N TYR A 93 -10.41 -4.21 1.36
CA TYR A 93 -10.45 -5.53 1.98
C TYR A 93 -9.13 -5.78 2.71
N TYR A 94 -9.22 -6.29 3.93
CA TYR A 94 -8.04 -6.53 4.78
C TYR A 94 -8.13 -7.84 5.56
N ILE A 95 -9.34 -8.41 5.66
CA ILE A 95 -9.63 -9.67 6.32
C ILE A 95 -10.78 -10.36 5.56
N GLY A 96 -10.71 -11.68 5.45
CA GLY A 96 -11.81 -12.51 4.95
C GLY A 96 -12.78 -12.95 6.04
N ASP A 97 -13.46 -14.06 5.77
CA ASP A 97 -14.45 -14.67 6.66
C ASP A 97 -13.81 -15.24 7.93
N SER A 98 -14.04 -14.59 9.08
CA SER A 98 -13.52 -15.02 10.37
C SER A 98 -14.15 -16.32 10.89
N SER A 99 -15.25 -16.79 10.28
CA SER A 99 -15.82 -18.11 10.58
C SER A 99 -15.11 -19.25 9.85
N LYS A 100 -14.29 -18.95 8.84
CA LYS A 100 -13.63 -19.94 7.99
C LYS A 100 -12.13 -19.96 8.19
N LYS A 101 -11.57 -21.17 8.25
CA LYS A 101 -10.11 -21.39 8.23
C LYS A 101 -9.55 -21.19 6.82
N ILE A 102 -9.54 -19.94 6.36
CA ILE A 102 -8.96 -19.54 5.07
C ILE A 102 -7.89 -18.50 5.32
N ILE A 103 -6.75 -18.64 4.66
CA ILE A 103 -5.65 -17.68 4.62
C ILE A 103 -5.51 -17.19 3.19
N TYR A 104 -5.42 -15.88 3.01
CA TYR A 104 -5.14 -15.24 1.73
C TYR A 104 -3.68 -14.82 1.74
N LEU A 105 -2.84 -15.60 1.06
CA LEU A 105 -1.41 -15.38 1.02
C LEU A 105 -1.06 -14.35 -0.06
N THR A 106 -0.41 -13.26 0.34
CA THR A 106 -0.04 -12.17 -0.57
C THR A 106 1.41 -11.75 -0.41
N PHE A 107 2.02 -11.31 -1.50
CA PHE A 107 3.40 -10.83 -1.56
C PHE A 107 3.46 -9.45 -2.22
N ASP A 108 4.29 -8.56 -1.70
CA ASP A 108 4.62 -7.29 -2.36
C ASP A 108 6.02 -7.39 -3.00
N GLU A 109 6.08 -7.11 -4.30
CA GLU A 109 7.26 -7.35 -5.15
C GLU A 109 7.78 -6.04 -5.74
N GLY A 110 8.79 -5.47 -5.09
CA GLY A 110 9.51 -4.27 -5.55
C GLY A 110 10.67 -4.59 -6.50
N TYR A 111 11.42 -5.67 -6.20
CA TYR A 111 12.55 -6.17 -6.98
C TYR A 111 12.81 -7.65 -6.65
N GLU A 112 13.48 -8.38 -7.53
CA GLU A 112 13.79 -9.80 -7.31
C GLU A 112 15.12 -9.97 -6.55
N LYS A 113 15.16 -10.93 -5.61
CA LYS A 113 16.38 -11.28 -4.83
C LYS A 113 16.81 -12.75 -4.98
N GLY A 114 16.20 -13.49 -5.91
CA GLY A 114 16.47 -14.89 -6.21
C GLY A 114 15.63 -15.89 -5.41
N TYR A 115 14.53 -15.45 -4.78
CA TYR A 115 13.72 -16.30 -3.91
C TYR A 115 12.32 -16.59 -4.47
N THR A 116 11.80 -15.76 -5.37
CA THR A 116 10.45 -15.96 -5.93
C THR A 116 10.29 -17.29 -6.67
N PRO A 117 11.25 -17.79 -7.47
CA PRO A 117 11.14 -19.11 -8.08
C PRO A 117 10.95 -20.23 -7.05
N LYS A 118 11.67 -20.19 -5.93
CA LYS A 118 11.55 -21.16 -4.83
C LYS A 118 10.19 -21.05 -4.15
N ILE A 119 9.69 -19.83 -3.94
CA ILE A 119 8.34 -19.59 -3.40
C ILE A 119 7.28 -20.21 -4.32
N LEU A 120 7.38 -20.01 -5.64
CA LEU A 120 6.46 -20.60 -6.62
C LEU A 120 6.53 -22.13 -6.62
N ASP A 121 7.71 -22.73 -6.50
CA ASP A 121 7.86 -24.19 -6.40
C ASP A 121 7.12 -24.75 -5.17
N VAL A 122 7.26 -24.08 -4.02
CA VAL A 122 6.59 -24.46 -2.78
C VAL A 122 5.06 -24.28 -2.90
N LEU A 123 4.59 -23.17 -3.47
CA LEU A 123 3.16 -22.95 -3.70
C LEU A 123 2.57 -24.04 -4.62
N LYS A 124 3.29 -24.42 -5.68
CA LYS A 124 2.90 -25.50 -6.58
C LYS A 124 2.84 -26.85 -5.86
N LYS A 125 3.83 -27.18 -5.02
CA LYS A 125 3.85 -28.40 -4.20
C LYS A 125 2.59 -28.55 -3.34
N HIS A 126 2.11 -27.45 -2.78
CA HIS A 126 0.92 -27.39 -1.92
C HIS A 126 -0.39 -27.13 -2.68
N ASN A 127 -0.35 -27.02 -4.02
CA ASN A 127 -1.49 -26.57 -4.84
C ASN A 127 -2.12 -25.26 -4.33
N ALA A 128 -1.31 -24.38 -3.74
CA ALA A 128 -1.73 -23.10 -3.17
C ALA A 128 -1.60 -21.98 -4.21
N LYS A 129 -2.54 -21.04 -4.21
CA LYS A 129 -2.48 -19.84 -5.06
C LYS A 129 -2.32 -18.59 -4.20
N ALA A 130 -1.22 -17.86 -4.40
CA ALA A 130 -0.98 -16.56 -3.79
C ALA A 130 -1.32 -15.40 -4.76
N ALA A 131 -1.33 -14.19 -4.22
CA ALA A 131 -1.35 -12.94 -5.00
C ALA A 131 -0.05 -12.16 -4.84
N PHE A 132 0.53 -11.71 -5.94
CA PHE A 132 1.77 -10.94 -6.00
C PHE A 132 1.47 -9.53 -6.49
N PHE A 133 1.61 -8.53 -5.63
CA PHE A 133 1.46 -7.12 -5.97
C PHE A 133 2.80 -6.61 -6.50
N VAL A 134 2.88 -6.40 -7.81
CA VAL A 134 4.13 -6.08 -8.51
C VAL A 134 4.19 -4.61 -8.89
N VAL A 135 5.38 -4.02 -8.74
CA VAL A 135 5.68 -2.71 -9.33
C VAL A 135 6.08 -2.89 -10.79
N LYS A 136 5.95 -1.84 -11.61
CA LYS A 136 6.34 -1.92 -13.04
C LYS A 136 7.81 -2.36 -13.23
N PRO A 137 8.82 -1.83 -12.50
CA PRO A 137 10.20 -2.29 -12.60
C PRO A 137 10.42 -3.79 -12.33
N TYR A 138 9.61 -4.40 -11.46
CA TYR A 138 9.68 -5.84 -11.21
C TYR A 138 9.27 -6.64 -12.46
N ILE A 139 8.21 -6.21 -13.14
CA ILE A 139 7.75 -6.83 -14.39
C ILE A 139 8.82 -6.69 -15.49
N GLU A 140 9.42 -5.51 -15.64
CA GLU A 140 10.44 -5.23 -16.66
C GLU A 140 11.72 -6.06 -16.43
N SER A 141 12.14 -6.21 -15.17
CA SER A 141 13.37 -6.92 -14.81
C SER A 141 13.20 -8.44 -14.69
N SER A 142 11.98 -8.91 -14.39
CA SER A 142 11.69 -10.33 -14.13
C SER A 142 10.50 -10.89 -14.93
N PRO A 143 10.43 -10.68 -16.26
CA PRO A 143 9.24 -11.01 -17.05
C PRO A 143 8.91 -12.51 -17.04
N GLU A 144 9.91 -13.39 -17.02
CA GLU A 144 9.69 -14.84 -16.98
C GLU A 144 9.11 -15.32 -15.65
N ILE A 145 9.45 -14.66 -14.54
CA ILE A 145 8.84 -14.94 -13.23
C ILE A 145 7.36 -14.51 -13.25
N VAL A 146 7.05 -13.33 -13.81
CA VAL A 146 5.66 -12.86 -13.95
C VAL A 146 4.84 -13.78 -14.84
N LYS A 147 5.37 -14.22 -15.98
CA LYS A 147 4.70 -15.22 -16.84
C LYS A 147 4.47 -16.54 -16.10
N ARG A 148 5.42 -16.95 -15.26
CA ARG A 148 5.30 -18.15 -14.43
C ARG A 148 4.18 -18.01 -13.40
N MET A 149 4.09 -16.88 -12.70
CA MET A 149 2.99 -16.57 -11.78
C MET A 149 1.64 -16.77 -12.47
N GLU A 150 1.47 -16.17 -13.65
CA GLU A 150 0.26 -16.28 -14.47
C GLU A 150 -0.04 -17.69 -14.94
N ARG A 151 0.96 -18.42 -15.45
CA ARG A 151 0.79 -19.79 -15.93
C ARG A 151 0.42 -20.75 -14.81
N GLU A 152 0.92 -20.51 -13.60
CA GLU A 152 0.64 -21.32 -12.41
C GLU A 152 -0.65 -20.90 -11.70
N GLY A 153 -1.37 -19.91 -12.22
CA GLY A 153 -2.69 -19.50 -11.72
C GLY A 153 -2.64 -18.63 -10.46
N HIS A 154 -1.50 -17.97 -10.21
CA HIS A 154 -1.40 -16.93 -9.19
C HIS A 154 -2.02 -15.63 -9.70
N TYR A 155 -2.36 -14.73 -8.78
CA TYR A 155 -2.78 -13.39 -9.15
C TYR A 155 -1.56 -12.48 -9.25
N VAL A 156 -1.37 -11.82 -10.39
CA VAL A 156 -0.40 -10.71 -10.52
C VAL A 156 -1.17 -9.40 -10.46
N CYS A 157 -0.95 -8.63 -9.39
CA CYS A 157 -1.75 -7.47 -9.00
C CYS A 157 -0.94 -6.17 -9.06
N ASN A 158 -1.62 -5.04 -9.01
CA ASN A 158 -1.00 -3.73 -9.20
C ASN A 158 -0.39 -3.17 -7.90
N HIS A 159 0.90 -2.80 -7.94
CA HIS A 159 1.59 -2.10 -6.86
C HIS A 159 2.23 -0.77 -7.28
N THR A 160 1.67 -0.13 -8.31
CA THR A 160 2.10 1.13 -8.94
C THR A 160 3.39 1.06 -9.77
N VAL A 161 3.62 2.07 -10.60
CA VAL A 161 4.84 2.17 -11.41
C VAL A 161 6.05 2.47 -10.53
N ASN A 162 5.96 3.51 -9.70
CA ASN A 162 7.13 4.08 -9.00
C ASN A 162 7.14 3.83 -7.49
N HIS A 163 6.18 3.07 -6.96
CA HIS A 163 6.04 2.82 -5.52
C HIS A 163 5.99 4.13 -4.69
N LYS A 164 5.32 5.16 -5.24
CA LYS A 164 5.13 6.44 -4.56
C LYS A 164 3.98 6.33 -3.55
N SER A 165 4.03 7.15 -2.51
CA SER A 165 2.89 7.34 -1.61
C SER A 165 1.71 7.92 -2.41
N MET A 166 0.67 7.11 -2.64
CA MET A 166 -0.49 7.52 -3.45
C MET A 166 -1.25 8.74 -2.91
N PRO A 167 -1.33 8.98 -1.58
CA PRO A 167 -1.85 10.23 -1.03
C PRO A 167 -1.15 11.50 -1.51
N SER A 168 0.10 11.41 -1.99
CA SER A 168 0.84 12.56 -2.51
C SER A 168 0.48 12.92 -3.96
N ILE A 169 -0.38 12.14 -4.61
CA ILE A 169 -0.74 12.30 -6.03
C ILE A 169 -2.20 12.76 -6.14
N TYR A 170 -2.42 14.07 -6.03
CA TYR A 170 -3.76 14.68 -6.11
C TYR A 170 -4.32 14.75 -7.52
N ASP A 171 -3.43 14.90 -8.51
CA ASP A 171 -3.80 14.95 -9.92
C ASP A 171 -4.25 13.57 -10.40
N GLU A 172 -5.50 13.48 -10.84
CA GLU A 172 -6.14 12.22 -11.20
C GLU A 172 -5.43 11.53 -12.38
N GLN A 173 -4.91 12.29 -13.35
CA GLN A 173 -4.21 11.70 -14.50
C GLN A 173 -2.86 11.12 -14.09
N LYS A 174 -2.11 11.80 -13.22
CA LYS A 174 -0.89 11.27 -12.63
C LYS A 174 -1.18 10.03 -11.79
N PHE A 175 -2.24 10.04 -10.98
CA PHE A 175 -2.66 8.89 -10.19
C PHE A 175 -2.98 7.70 -11.10
N LYS A 176 -3.80 7.91 -12.12
CA LYS A 176 -4.16 6.90 -13.12
C LYS A 176 -2.93 6.35 -13.82
N SER A 177 -1.96 7.20 -14.16
CA SER A 177 -0.73 6.77 -14.85
C SER A 177 0.12 5.79 -14.03
N GLU A 178 0.09 5.88 -12.69
CA GLU A 178 0.77 4.93 -11.81
C GLU A 178 0.13 3.54 -11.84
N LEU A 179 -1.18 3.42 -12.14
CA LEU A 179 -1.85 2.12 -12.24
C LEU A 179 -1.81 1.59 -13.68
N ASP A 180 -2.17 2.42 -14.66
CA ASP A 180 -2.16 2.08 -16.09
C ASP A 180 -0.78 1.62 -16.58
N GLY A 181 0.30 2.22 -16.06
CA GLY A 181 1.65 1.87 -16.47
C GLY A 181 2.02 0.43 -16.12
N VAL A 182 1.55 -0.06 -14.97
CA VAL A 182 1.74 -1.46 -14.55
C VAL A 182 0.89 -2.39 -15.40
N GLU A 183 -0.38 -2.03 -15.65
CA GLU A 183 -1.29 -2.83 -16.49
C GLU A 183 -0.74 -3.01 -17.91
N LYS A 184 -0.23 -1.93 -18.51
CA LYS A 184 0.35 -1.96 -19.85
C LYS A 184 1.57 -2.87 -19.92
N GLU A 185 2.46 -2.79 -18.94
CA GLU A 185 3.66 -3.65 -18.94
C GLU A 185 3.31 -5.11 -18.67
N TYR A 186 2.38 -5.36 -17.75
CA TYR A 186 1.85 -6.70 -17.51
C TYR A 186 1.25 -7.29 -18.78
N LYS A 187 0.34 -6.57 -19.46
CA LYS A 187 -0.30 -7.04 -20.69
C LYS A 187 0.70 -7.29 -21.80
N LYS A 188 1.72 -6.43 -21.93
CA LYS A 188 2.82 -6.61 -22.88
C LYS A 188 3.60 -7.91 -22.63
N VAL A 189 3.85 -8.26 -21.37
CA VAL A 189 4.63 -9.45 -20.99
C VAL A 189 3.79 -10.74 -21.03
N THR A 190 2.52 -10.69 -20.63
CA THR A 190 1.69 -11.88 -20.43
C THR A 190 0.62 -12.10 -21.50
N GLY A 191 0.29 -11.06 -22.28
CA GLY A 191 -0.81 -11.06 -23.23
C GLY A 191 -2.21 -10.99 -22.60
N LYS A 192 -2.31 -10.84 -21.27
CA LYS A 192 -3.58 -10.86 -20.52
C LYS A 192 -3.90 -9.49 -19.91
N GLU A 193 -5.17 -9.31 -19.55
CA GLU A 193 -5.58 -8.18 -18.71
C GLU A 193 -5.24 -8.43 -17.25
N MET A 194 -4.74 -7.40 -16.56
CA MET A 194 -4.39 -7.50 -15.14
C MET A 194 -5.66 -7.54 -14.29
N PRO A 195 -5.77 -8.45 -13.30
CA PRO A 195 -6.88 -8.40 -12.36
C PRO A 195 -6.87 -7.07 -11.58
N LYS A 196 -8.05 -6.48 -11.38
CA LYS A 196 -8.22 -5.16 -10.76
C LYS A 196 -8.11 -5.21 -9.22
N TYR A 197 -6.99 -5.72 -8.75
CA TYR A 197 -6.56 -5.70 -7.35
C TYR A 197 -5.34 -4.80 -7.20
N PHE A 198 -5.37 -3.95 -6.18
CA PHE A 198 -4.36 -2.94 -5.93
C PHE A 198 -3.98 -2.94 -4.47
N ARG A 199 -2.68 -2.79 -4.19
CA ARG A 199 -2.19 -2.52 -2.84
C ARG A 199 -1.46 -1.17 -2.81
N PRO A 200 -1.81 -0.25 -1.90
CA PRO A 200 -1.13 1.03 -1.81
C PRO A 200 0.33 0.83 -1.37
N PRO A 201 1.32 1.42 -2.08
CA PRO A 201 2.71 1.47 -1.64
C PRO A 201 2.84 1.94 -0.19
N MET A 202 3.68 1.25 0.58
CA MET A 202 3.95 1.56 2.00
C MET A 202 2.71 1.48 2.91
N GLY A 203 1.60 0.89 2.44
CA GLY A 203 0.32 0.95 3.14
C GLY A 203 -0.27 2.36 3.25
N LYS A 204 0.22 3.32 2.47
CA LYS A 204 -0.20 4.73 2.56
C LYS A 204 -1.42 5.02 1.71
N TYR A 205 -2.45 5.59 2.33
CA TYR A 205 -3.71 5.92 1.67
C TYR A 205 -4.32 7.22 2.25
N SER A 206 -5.32 7.73 1.56
CA SER A 206 -6.18 8.88 1.90
C SER A 206 -7.54 8.65 1.26
N GLU A 207 -8.57 9.36 1.70
CA GLU A 207 -9.91 9.24 1.11
C GLU A 207 -9.88 9.50 -0.41
N LEU A 208 -9.17 10.54 -0.85
CA LEU A 208 -9.02 10.86 -2.28
C LEU A 208 -8.35 9.70 -3.05
N SER A 209 -7.26 9.14 -2.51
CA SER A 209 -6.57 8.03 -3.20
C SER A 209 -7.45 6.78 -3.29
N LEU A 210 -8.21 6.44 -2.24
CA LEU A 210 -9.14 5.31 -2.25
C LEU A 210 -10.31 5.54 -3.21
N TYR A 211 -10.81 6.77 -3.28
CA TYR A 211 -11.80 7.17 -4.26
C TYR A 211 -11.29 6.98 -5.69
N TYR A 212 -10.10 7.47 -6.03
CA TYR A 212 -9.52 7.29 -7.36
C TYR A 212 -9.30 5.81 -7.69
N THR A 213 -8.77 5.02 -6.75
CA THR A 213 -8.62 3.57 -6.92
C THR A 213 -9.95 2.90 -7.25
N LYS A 214 -11.00 3.17 -6.46
CA LYS A 214 -12.35 2.63 -6.72
C LYS A 214 -12.91 3.10 -8.06
N LYS A 215 -12.75 4.38 -8.39
CA LYS A 215 -13.20 4.97 -9.67
C LYS A 215 -12.55 4.28 -10.87
N LEU A 216 -11.30 3.84 -10.74
CA LEU A 216 -10.56 3.09 -11.76
C LEU A 216 -10.92 1.59 -11.79
N GLY A 217 -11.91 1.15 -10.99
CA GLY A 217 -12.42 -0.21 -10.96
C GLY A 217 -11.63 -1.16 -10.07
N TYR A 218 -10.65 -0.66 -9.32
CA TYR A 218 -9.81 -1.48 -8.45
C TYR A 218 -10.46 -1.75 -7.09
N LYS A 219 -10.13 -2.92 -6.55
CA LYS A 219 -10.35 -3.27 -5.15
C LYS A 219 -9.04 -3.10 -4.39
N THR A 220 -9.07 -2.32 -3.31
CA THR A 220 -7.88 -2.08 -2.48
C THR A 220 -7.69 -3.23 -1.50
N ILE A 221 -6.55 -3.92 -1.56
CA ILE A 221 -6.22 -5.04 -0.69
C ILE A 221 -5.15 -4.61 0.30
N PHE A 222 -5.51 -4.52 1.57
CA PHE A 222 -4.60 -4.33 2.70
C PHE A 222 -4.22 -5.69 3.30
N TRP A 223 -3.98 -5.76 4.61
CA TRP A 223 -3.62 -6.98 5.33
C TRP A 223 -4.17 -6.96 6.76
N SER A 224 -4.37 -8.14 7.33
CA SER A 224 -4.67 -8.31 8.76
C SER A 224 -3.44 -8.76 9.54
N PHE A 225 -2.38 -9.22 8.85
CA PHE A 225 -1.11 -9.55 9.46
C PHE A 225 0.05 -9.31 8.49
N ALA A 226 1.10 -8.66 9.00
CA ALA A 226 2.38 -8.45 8.34
C ALA A 226 3.48 -8.43 9.41
N TYR A 227 4.74 -8.51 9.00
CA TYR A 227 5.89 -8.22 9.86
C TYR A 227 7.03 -7.64 9.02
N GLY A 228 8.07 -7.09 9.67
CA GLY A 228 9.21 -6.41 9.01
C GLY A 228 10.14 -7.31 8.19
N ASP A 229 9.59 -8.11 7.28
CA ASP A 229 10.30 -9.06 6.43
C ASP A 229 10.96 -8.42 5.18
N TRP A 230 10.65 -7.16 4.89
CA TRP A 230 11.31 -6.37 3.84
C TRP A 230 12.73 -5.91 4.23
N GLU A 231 13.08 -5.89 5.53
CA GLU A 231 14.40 -5.46 6.00
C GLU A 231 15.44 -6.56 5.78
N THR A 232 15.98 -6.68 4.56
CA THR A 232 16.76 -7.86 4.19
C THR A 232 18.09 -8.04 4.95
N GLY A 233 18.58 -7.00 5.64
CA GLY A 233 19.74 -7.06 6.53
C GLY A 233 19.40 -7.41 8.00
N ASN A 234 18.12 -7.49 8.34
CA ASN A 234 17.62 -7.69 9.70
C ASN A 234 16.47 -8.72 9.71
N GLN A 235 16.76 -9.91 9.17
CA GLN A 235 15.78 -10.97 9.04
C GLN A 235 15.78 -11.86 10.30
N PRO A 236 14.59 -12.21 10.86
CA PRO A 236 14.53 -13.16 11.96
C PRO A 236 15.02 -14.55 11.52
N SER A 237 15.38 -15.39 12.49
CA SER A 237 15.65 -16.80 12.22
C SER A 237 14.39 -17.51 11.71
N LYS A 238 14.56 -18.67 11.07
CA LYS A 238 13.45 -19.51 10.59
C LYS A 238 12.46 -19.83 11.71
N THR A 239 12.97 -20.21 12.88
CA THR A 239 12.16 -20.57 14.05
C THR A 239 11.34 -19.39 14.56
N GLU A 240 11.96 -18.20 14.66
CA GLU A 240 11.27 -16.98 15.10
C GLU A 240 10.21 -16.53 14.10
N ALA A 241 10.54 -16.52 12.80
CA ALA A 241 9.60 -16.17 11.74
C ALA A 241 8.40 -17.12 11.72
N LYS A 242 8.65 -18.43 11.72
CA LYS A 242 7.61 -19.45 11.75
C LYS A 242 6.73 -19.31 12.98
N LYS A 243 7.32 -19.18 14.19
CA LYS A 243 6.57 -18.97 15.43
C LYS A 243 5.72 -17.71 15.37
N LYS A 244 6.28 -16.59 14.88
CA LYS A 244 5.57 -15.32 14.75
C LYS A 244 4.39 -15.43 13.79
N ILE A 245 4.62 -15.97 12.59
CA ILE A 245 3.59 -16.14 11.56
C ILE A 245 2.48 -17.06 12.04
N LEU A 246 2.83 -18.24 12.55
CA LEU A 246 1.84 -19.19 13.05
C LEU A 246 1.05 -18.62 14.23
N SER A 247 1.70 -17.93 15.18
CA SER A 247 1.00 -17.36 16.35
C SER A 247 0.06 -16.21 16.02
N ARG A 248 0.24 -15.55 14.86
CA ARG A 248 -0.61 -14.43 14.41
C ARG A 248 -1.57 -14.80 13.28
N THR A 249 -1.47 -16.02 12.73
CA THR A 249 -2.47 -16.53 11.78
C THR A 249 -3.81 -16.77 12.47
N HIS A 250 -4.88 -16.25 11.90
CA HIS A 250 -6.26 -16.38 12.35
C HIS A 250 -7.18 -16.71 11.16
N ASN A 251 -8.44 -17.02 11.45
CA ASN A 251 -9.44 -17.23 10.40
C ASN A 251 -9.59 -15.98 9.53
N GLY A 252 -9.59 -16.16 8.21
CA GLY A 252 -9.69 -15.07 7.25
C GLY A 252 -8.44 -14.19 7.13
N THR A 253 -7.27 -14.61 7.64
CA THR A 253 -6.04 -13.80 7.56
C THR A 253 -5.72 -13.41 6.13
N VAL A 254 -5.50 -12.12 5.89
CA VAL A 254 -4.79 -11.63 4.69
C VAL A 254 -3.36 -11.37 5.10
N LEU A 255 -2.47 -12.26 4.68
CA LEU A 255 -1.05 -12.27 5.06
C LEU A 255 -0.25 -11.51 4.01
N LEU A 256 0.45 -10.45 4.44
CA LEU A 256 1.44 -9.74 3.63
C LEU A 256 2.84 -10.25 3.97
N LEU A 257 3.54 -10.74 2.94
CA LEU A 257 4.96 -11.07 2.96
C LEU A 257 5.71 -10.34 1.82
N HIS A 258 7.03 -10.45 1.79
CA HIS A 258 7.88 -10.02 0.67
C HIS A 258 8.79 -11.16 0.21
N ALA A 259 8.94 -11.36 -1.11
CA ALA A 259 9.85 -12.37 -1.66
C ALA A 259 11.31 -11.93 -1.72
N VAL A 260 11.68 -10.78 -1.13
CA VAL A 260 13.08 -10.40 -0.88
C VAL A 260 13.64 -11.02 0.41
N SER A 261 12.79 -11.65 1.22
CA SER A 261 13.16 -12.34 2.45
C SER A 261 13.58 -13.78 2.18
N LYS A 262 14.86 -14.09 2.42
CA LYS A 262 15.35 -15.48 2.44
C LYS A 262 14.59 -16.31 3.48
N THR A 263 14.32 -15.70 4.64
CA THR A 263 13.61 -16.37 5.74
C THR A 263 12.23 -16.80 5.30
N ASN A 264 11.44 -15.95 4.63
CA ASN A 264 10.13 -16.32 4.09
C ASN A 264 10.21 -17.50 3.14
N ALA A 265 11.10 -17.44 2.15
CA ALA A 265 11.27 -18.50 1.17
C ALA A 265 11.71 -19.83 1.81
N ASP A 266 12.42 -19.77 2.92
CA ASP A 266 12.87 -20.93 3.67
C ASP A 266 11.82 -21.54 4.58
N VAL A 267 10.86 -20.76 5.10
CA VAL A 267 9.83 -21.25 6.05
C VAL A 267 8.49 -21.55 5.38
N LEU A 268 8.25 -21.09 4.15
CA LEU A 268 6.94 -21.19 3.50
C LEU A 268 6.41 -22.62 3.40
N ASP A 269 7.28 -23.59 3.09
CA ASP A 269 6.91 -25.02 2.98
C ASP A 269 6.38 -25.58 4.31
N GLU A 270 7.08 -25.25 5.40
CA GLU A 270 6.69 -25.64 6.75
C GLU A 270 5.43 -24.92 7.22
N LEU A 271 5.22 -23.66 6.80
CA LEU A 271 4.01 -22.90 7.11
C LEU A 271 2.78 -23.50 6.43
N LEU A 272 2.86 -23.75 5.11
CA LEU A 272 1.76 -24.36 4.36
C LEU A 272 1.40 -25.73 4.92
N THR A 273 2.39 -26.58 5.17
CA THR A 273 2.19 -27.89 5.80
C THR A 273 1.48 -27.77 7.16
N GLN A 274 1.90 -26.82 8.01
CA GLN A 274 1.30 -26.63 9.32
C GLN A 274 -0.13 -26.08 9.23
N TRP A 275 -0.38 -25.12 8.34
CA TRP A 275 -1.72 -24.58 8.09
C TRP A 275 -2.69 -25.65 7.58
N GLU A 276 -2.26 -26.48 6.63
CA GLU A 276 -3.04 -27.63 6.14
C GLU A 276 -3.39 -28.60 7.28
N LYS A 277 -2.41 -28.93 8.14
CA LYS A 277 -2.62 -29.77 9.33
C LYS A 277 -3.61 -29.15 10.32
N GLU A 278 -3.61 -27.82 10.45
CA GLU A 278 -4.57 -27.08 11.28
C GLU A 278 -5.95 -26.92 10.62
N GLY A 279 -6.12 -27.39 9.39
CA GLY A 279 -7.36 -27.34 8.62
C GLY A 279 -7.59 -26.02 7.88
N TYR A 280 -6.54 -25.20 7.70
CA TYR A 280 -6.59 -24.01 6.87
C TYR A 280 -6.47 -24.35 5.39
N LYS A 281 -7.15 -23.56 4.56
CA LYS A 281 -6.98 -23.53 3.11
C LYS A 281 -6.35 -22.20 2.69
N ILE A 282 -5.59 -22.23 1.60
CA ILE A 282 -5.14 -21.00 0.96
C ILE A 282 -6.19 -20.56 -0.05
N GLY A 283 -6.81 -19.41 0.22
CA GLY A 283 -7.87 -18.81 -0.61
C GLY A 283 -7.34 -17.76 -1.58
N THR A 284 -8.15 -17.45 -2.58
CA THR A 284 -7.87 -16.48 -3.64
C THR A 284 -8.43 -15.09 -3.33
N LEU A 285 -7.96 -14.06 -4.05
CA LEU A 285 -8.52 -12.71 -3.89
C LEU A 285 -9.99 -12.61 -4.36
N ASP A 286 -10.41 -13.43 -5.32
CA ASP A 286 -11.82 -13.53 -5.71
C ASP A 286 -12.70 -13.99 -4.54
N GLU A 287 -12.25 -15.00 -3.78
CA GLU A 287 -12.95 -15.47 -2.58
C GLU A 287 -12.98 -14.41 -1.48
N LEU A 288 -11.85 -13.71 -1.27
CA LEU A 288 -11.75 -12.62 -0.29
C LEU A 288 -12.81 -11.54 -0.53
N VAL A 289 -12.96 -11.10 -1.78
CA VAL A 289 -13.83 -9.96 -2.11
C VAL A 289 -15.29 -10.35 -2.34
N LYS A 290 -15.59 -11.64 -2.54
CA LYS A 290 -16.97 -12.15 -2.58
C LYS A 290 -17.59 -12.24 -1.19
N PHE A 291 -16.80 -12.50 -0.14
CA PHE A 291 -17.32 -12.62 1.22
C PHE A 291 -17.85 -11.29 1.80
N LYS A 292 -17.25 -10.17 1.43
CA LYS A 292 -17.58 -8.84 1.95
C LYS A 292 -18.60 -8.07 1.10
N GLN A 293 -19.20 -8.72 0.09
CA GLN A 293 -20.30 -8.17 -0.69
C GLN A 293 -21.64 -8.47 -0.04
#